data_AF-A0A7S3M2R4-F1
#
_entry.id   AF-A0A7S3M2R4-F1
#
_cell.length_a   1.000
_cell.length_b   1.000
_cell.length_c   1.000
_cell.angle_alpha   90.00
_cell.angle_beta   90.00
_cell.angle_gamma   90.00
#
_symmetry.space_group_name_H-M   'P 1'
#
loop_
_entity.id
_entity.type
_entity.pdbx_description
1 polymer ?
#
loop_
_entity_poly.entity_id
_entity_poly.type
_entity_poly.pdbx_seq_one_letter_code
_entity_poly.pdbx_strand_id
1 'polypeptide(L)'
;ILPAYRTSREVFVYFVVFISVGAFGVLNLILVIVLVEFQKASQLAADIQRATRHVLLMRAYEVLDPEGVGYIERSQVMLLLDELYQHYSDFKKAGVPKGAARDILVDILDVDGDGVISVQDFLYFLDVTRIKLSQDTSVTFLEKHLPVMVHSHLYQWLRAAVHFPYSNLIVDFVVSVLIIINFSFHLEDNYTPTKLSVPFAMTTVLIIVLEALVKILVLGVNGYKRSFRNRVDFVIALCALVCMT
;
A
#
# COMPACT_ATOMS: atom_id res chain seq x y z
N ILE A 1 -42.37 -17.03 -15.74
CA ILE A 1 -43.40 -16.58 -14.75
C ILE A 1 -44.62 -15.95 -15.44
N LEU A 2 -44.45 -14.91 -16.27
CA LEU A 2 -45.56 -14.10 -16.83
C LEU A 2 -46.70 -14.85 -17.56
N PRO A 3 -46.45 -15.81 -18.47
CA PRO A 3 -47.54 -16.51 -19.17
C PRO A 3 -48.29 -17.51 -18.27
N ALA A 4 -47.60 -18.19 -17.36
CA ALA A 4 -48.20 -19.15 -16.44
C ALA A 4 -49.03 -18.47 -15.33
N TYR A 5 -48.56 -17.32 -14.84
CA TYR A 5 -49.26 -16.53 -13.82
C TYR A 5 -50.61 -15.96 -14.31
N ARG A 6 -50.71 -15.64 -15.60
CA ARG A 6 -51.99 -15.20 -16.21
C ARG A 6 -53.05 -16.31 -16.24
N THR A 7 -52.63 -17.57 -16.20
CA THR A 7 -53.53 -18.74 -16.29
C THR A 7 -53.98 -19.22 -14.91
N SER A 8 -53.06 -19.23 -13.92
CA SER A 8 -53.39 -19.53 -12.52
C SER A 8 -52.53 -18.66 -11.60
N ARG A 9 -53.19 -17.98 -10.66
CA ARG A 9 -52.52 -17.12 -9.65
C ARG A 9 -51.73 -17.95 -8.63
N GLU A 10 -52.08 -19.21 -8.43
CA GLU A 10 -51.43 -20.11 -7.46
C GLU A 10 -50.02 -20.52 -7.90
N VAL A 11 -49.73 -20.48 -9.20
CA VAL A 11 -48.40 -20.76 -9.77
C VAL A 11 -47.34 -19.76 -9.27
N PHE A 12 -47.74 -18.57 -8.83
CA PHE A 12 -46.82 -17.61 -8.22
C PHE A 12 -46.18 -18.16 -6.94
N VAL A 13 -46.95 -18.84 -6.10
CA VAL A 13 -46.44 -19.43 -4.84
C VAL A 13 -45.36 -20.47 -5.13
N TYR A 14 -45.57 -21.29 -6.17
CA TYR A 14 -44.56 -22.24 -6.63
C TYR A 14 -43.25 -21.53 -7.02
N PHE A 15 -43.31 -20.46 -7.81
CA PHE A 15 -42.11 -19.72 -8.22
C PHE A 15 -41.42 -19.02 -7.06
N VAL A 16 -42.18 -18.43 -6.12
CA VAL A 16 -41.60 -17.79 -4.93
C VAL A 16 -40.86 -18.82 -4.09
N VAL A 17 -41.47 -19.96 -3.77
CA VAL A 17 -40.81 -21.02 -3.00
C VAL A 17 -39.59 -21.58 -3.75
N PHE A 18 -39.72 -21.83 -5.05
CA PHE A 18 -38.61 -22.33 -5.87
C PHE A 18 -37.44 -21.36 -5.91
N ILE A 19 -37.69 -20.06 -6.13
CA ILE A 19 -36.65 -19.03 -6.13
C ILE A 19 -36.06 -18.87 -4.73
N SER A 20 -36.89 -18.85 -3.67
CA SER A 20 -36.39 -18.73 -2.31
C SER A 20 -35.48 -19.90 -1.92
N VAL A 21 -35.89 -21.14 -2.22
CA VAL A 21 -35.07 -22.33 -1.93
C VAL A 21 -33.83 -22.38 -2.81
N GLY A 22 -33.94 -22.07 -4.10
CA GLY A 22 -32.80 -22.10 -5.03
C GLY A 22 -31.77 -21.00 -4.76
N ALA A 23 -32.22 -19.75 -4.66
CA ALA A 23 -31.34 -18.60 -4.50
C ALA A 23 -30.82 -18.45 -3.05
N PHE A 24 -31.68 -18.60 -2.03
CA PHE A 24 -31.23 -18.43 -0.64
C PHE A 24 -30.74 -19.72 0.00
N GLY A 25 -31.25 -20.89 -0.42
CA GLY A 25 -30.80 -22.18 0.10
C GLY A 25 -29.62 -22.72 -0.69
N VAL A 26 -29.88 -23.19 -1.91
CA VAL A 26 -28.91 -23.96 -2.70
C VAL A 26 -27.68 -23.12 -3.08
N LEU A 27 -27.87 -21.91 -3.59
CA LEU A 27 -26.74 -21.07 -4.02
C LEU A 27 -25.84 -20.67 -2.84
N ASN A 28 -26.43 -20.29 -1.70
CA ASN A 28 -25.65 -19.98 -0.50
C ASN A 28 -24.96 -21.23 0.08
N LEU A 29 -25.60 -22.40 0.03
CA LEU A 29 -24.98 -23.66 0.44
C LEU A 29 -23.75 -23.97 -0.42
N ILE A 30 -23.87 -23.84 -1.75
CA ILE A 30 -22.74 -24.04 -2.67
C ILE A 30 -21.62 -23.04 -2.38
N LEU A 31 -21.95 -21.76 -2.15
CA LEU A 31 -20.97 -20.73 -1.80
C LEU A 31 -20.19 -21.13 -0.53
N VAL A 32 -20.89 -21.59 0.51
CA VAL A 32 -20.26 -22.03 1.76
C VAL A 32 -19.33 -23.22 1.52
N ILE A 33 -19.78 -24.23 0.76
CA ILE A 33 -18.96 -25.41 0.45
C ILE A 33 -17.68 -25.01 -0.31
N VAL A 34 -17.83 -24.20 -1.37
CA VAL A 34 -16.68 -23.72 -2.17
C VAL A 34 -15.73 -22.89 -1.32
N LEU A 35 -16.25 -22.02 -0.45
CA LEU A 35 -15.43 -21.22 0.45
C LEU A 35 -14.62 -22.10 1.41
N VAL A 36 -15.25 -23.10 2.02
CA VAL A 36 -14.58 -24.02 2.96
C VAL A 36 -13.49 -24.83 2.26
N GLU A 37 -13.77 -25.37 1.07
CA GLU A 37 -12.77 -26.14 0.31
C GLU A 37 -11.61 -25.25 -0.19
N PHE A 38 -11.92 -24.03 -0.64
CA PHE A 38 -10.89 -23.05 -1.00
C PHE A 38 -10.02 -22.67 0.20
N GLN A 39 -10.62 -22.47 1.38
CA GLN A 39 -9.88 -22.19 2.61
C GLN A 39 -8.95 -23.34 2.99
N LYS A 40 -9.41 -24.59 2.95
CA LYS A 40 -8.57 -25.77 3.21
C LYS A 40 -7.41 -25.89 2.23
N ALA A 41 -7.69 -25.74 0.93
CA ALA A 41 -6.67 -25.81 -0.11
C ALA A 41 -5.62 -24.70 0.04
N SER A 42 -6.07 -23.48 0.37
CA SER A 42 -5.19 -22.33 0.64
C SER A 42 -4.31 -22.55 1.86
N GLN A 43 -4.86 -23.10 2.95
CA GLN A 43 -4.09 -23.45 4.16
C GLN A 43 -3.03 -24.52 3.86
N LEU A 44 -3.41 -25.61 3.18
CA LEU A 44 -2.48 -26.66 2.81
C LEU A 44 -1.34 -26.12 1.93
N ALA A 45 -1.65 -25.28 0.95
CA ALA A 45 -0.65 -24.64 0.11
C ALA A 45 0.30 -23.74 0.93
N ALA A 46 -0.24 -22.97 1.89
CA ALA A 46 0.57 -22.14 2.79
C ALA A 46 1.48 -22.98 3.69
N ASP A 47 1.01 -24.11 4.20
CA ASP A 47 1.81 -24.99 5.06
C ASP A 47 2.91 -25.73 4.26
N ILE A 48 2.60 -26.19 3.05
CA ILE A 48 3.61 -26.73 2.12
C ILE A 48 4.68 -25.67 1.83
N GLN A 49 4.28 -24.43 1.57
CA GLN A 49 5.21 -23.33 1.32
C GLN A 49 6.11 -23.05 2.53
N ARG A 50 5.56 -23.03 3.75
CA ARG A 50 6.32 -22.86 4.99
C ARG A 50 7.32 -24.00 5.21
N ALA A 51 6.88 -25.25 5.06
CA ALA A 51 7.74 -26.42 5.22
C ALA A 51 8.86 -26.44 4.17
N THR A 52 8.54 -26.13 2.91
CA THR A 52 9.52 -26.04 1.82
C THR A 52 10.56 -24.96 2.13
N ARG A 53 10.12 -23.77 2.56
CA ARG A 53 11.02 -22.69 2.96
C ARG A 53 11.93 -23.11 4.10
N HIS A 54 11.39 -23.76 5.13
CA HIS A 54 12.16 -24.24 6.27
C HIS A 54 13.25 -25.23 5.83
N VAL A 55 12.91 -26.21 4.98
CA VAL A 55 13.87 -27.18 4.43
C VAL A 55 14.96 -26.50 3.60
N LEU A 56 14.60 -25.53 2.75
CA LEU A 56 15.57 -24.79 1.95
C LEU A 56 16.52 -23.96 2.81
N LEU A 57 16.01 -23.32 3.87
CA LEU A 57 16.83 -22.57 4.80
C LEU A 57 17.77 -23.46 5.61
N MET A 58 17.30 -24.62 6.09
CA MET A 58 18.18 -25.59 6.76
C MET A 58 19.30 -26.05 5.84
N ARG A 59 19.00 -26.36 4.57
CA ARG A 59 20.04 -26.73 3.59
C ARG A 59 21.00 -25.58 3.31
N ALA A 60 20.50 -24.34 3.25
CA ALA A 60 21.37 -23.18 3.09
C ALA A 60 22.29 -22.99 4.31
N TYR A 61 21.77 -23.25 5.52
CA TYR A 61 22.56 -23.23 6.75
C TYR A 61 23.66 -24.29 6.72
N GLU A 62 23.34 -25.54 6.36
CA GLU A 62 24.32 -26.63 6.23
C GLU A 62 25.45 -26.31 5.24
N VAL A 63 25.17 -25.53 4.19
CA VAL A 63 26.20 -25.07 3.23
C VAL A 63 27.06 -23.95 3.82
N LEU A 64 26.52 -23.13 4.72
CA LEU A 64 27.23 -22.02 5.37
C LEU A 64 28.05 -22.48 6.58
N ASP A 65 27.66 -23.57 7.23
CA ASP A 65 28.39 -24.23 8.31
C ASP A 65 28.91 -25.61 7.85
N PRO A 66 29.92 -25.67 6.96
CA PRO A 66 30.46 -26.93 6.45
C PRO A 66 31.18 -27.76 7.53
N GLU A 67 31.62 -27.11 8.61
CA GLU A 67 32.30 -27.78 9.73
C GLU A 67 31.32 -28.35 10.77
N GLY A 68 30.04 -28.00 10.68
CA GLY A 68 28.99 -28.49 11.57
C GLY A 68 29.17 -28.02 13.02
N VAL A 69 29.71 -26.79 13.19
CA VAL A 69 29.97 -26.21 14.51
C VAL A 69 28.66 -25.83 15.22
N GLY A 70 27.57 -25.69 14.46
CA GLY A 70 26.22 -25.40 14.96
C GLY A 70 25.95 -23.90 15.14
N TYR A 71 26.84 -23.04 14.65
CA TYR A 71 26.68 -21.60 14.62
C TYR A 71 27.35 -21.00 13.39
N ILE A 72 26.84 -19.85 12.94
CA ILE A 72 27.45 -19.05 11.87
C ILE A 72 27.95 -17.74 12.48
N GLU A 73 29.18 -17.34 12.15
CA GLU A 73 29.69 -16.04 12.59
C GLU A 73 28.92 -14.89 11.93
N ARG A 74 28.71 -13.80 12.68
CA ARG A 74 28.10 -12.56 12.17
C ARG A 74 28.79 -12.04 10.90
N SER A 75 30.12 -12.19 10.81
CA SER A 75 30.95 -11.81 9.66
C SER A 75 30.51 -12.53 8.36
N GLN A 76 30.16 -13.81 8.45
CA GLN A 76 29.76 -14.63 7.31
C GLN A 76 28.33 -14.30 6.86
N VAL A 77 27.41 -14.08 7.80
CA VAL A 77 26.04 -13.64 7.47
C VAL A 77 26.04 -12.26 6.84
N MET A 78 26.94 -11.39 7.28
CA MET A 78 27.21 -10.14 6.57
C MET A 78 27.61 -10.44 5.11
N LEU A 79 28.66 -11.21 4.84
CA LEU A 79 29.09 -11.48 3.46
C LEU A 79 27.97 -12.09 2.59
N LEU A 80 27.16 -12.99 3.15
CA LEU A 80 25.98 -13.54 2.47
C LEU A 80 24.97 -12.46 2.09
N LEU A 81 24.67 -11.53 3.00
CA LEU A 81 23.78 -10.41 2.71
C LEU A 81 24.31 -9.56 1.55
N ASP A 82 25.62 -9.28 1.49
CA ASP A 82 26.24 -8.53 0.40
C ASP A 82 26.07 -9.23 -0.95
N GLU A 83 26.34 -10.53 -1.00
CA GLU A 83 26.16 -11.35 -2.20
C GLU A 83 24.69 -11.37 -2.65
N LEU A 84 23.76 -11.54 -1.69
CA LEU A 84 22.32 -11.52 -1.97
C LEU A 84 21.88 -10.17 -2.57
N TYR A 85 22.40 -9.05 -2.07
CA TYR A 85 22.07 -7.72 -2.62
C TYR A 85 22.67 -7.47 -3.99
N GLN A 86 23.89 -7.95 -4.22
CA GLN A 86 24.60 -7.71 -5.46
C GLN A 86 23.98 -8.52 -6.61
N HIS A 87 23.59 -9.77 -6.33
CA HIS A 87 23.17 -10.72 -7.36
C HIS A 87 21.65 -10.94 -7.46
N TYR A 88 20.87 -10.66 -6.42
CA TYR A 88 19.42 -10.92 -6.43
C TYR A 88 18.57 -9.65 -6.38
N SER A 89 17.84 -9.41 -7.47
CA SER A 89 17.03 -8.18 -7.64
C SER A 89 15.90 -8.05 -6.61
N ASP A 90 15.45 -9.15 -6.02
CA ASP A 90 14.36 -9.16 -5.04
C ASP A 90 14.81 -8.60 -3.70
N PHE A 91 16.05 -8.88 -3.26
CA PHE A 91 16.63 -8.26 -2.07
C PHE A 91 16.91 -6.78 -2.28
N LYS A 92 17.28 -6.38 -3.50
CA LYS A 92 17.43 -4.97 -3.90
C LYS A 92 16.09 -4.21 -3.88
N LYS A 93 14.98 -4.86 -4.26
CA LYS A 93 13.62 -4.30 -4.22
C LYS A 93 12.97 -4.35 -2.85
N ALA A 94 13.33 -5.35 -2.03
CA ALA A 94 12.85 -5.48 -0.66
C ALA A 94 13.26 -4.28 0.20
N GLY A 95 14.29 -3.53 -0.20
CA GLY A 95 14.69 -2.28 0.45
C GLY A 95 15.38 -2.54 1.76
N VAL A 96 16.12 -3.64 1.85
CA VAL A 96 16.85 -3.97 3.07
C VAL A 96 17.98 -2.95 3.24
N PRO A 97 18.12 -2.37 4.45
CA PRO A 97 19.02 -1.26 4.69
C PRO A 97 20.49 -1.55 4.35
N LYS A 98 21.20 -0.52 3.89
CA LYS A 98 22.67 -0.51 3.75
C LYS A 98 23.32 0.16 4.96
N GLY A 99 24.55 -0.24 5.29
CA GLY A 99 25.31 0.34 6.41
C GLY A 99 24.67 0.03 7.77
N ALA A 100 24.56 1.03 8.64
CA ALA A 100 24.16 0.86 10.05
C ALA A 100 22.84 0.08 10.27
N ALA A 101 21.90 0.14 9.34
CA ALA A 101 20.64 -0.59 9.51
C ALA A 101 20.69 -2.05 9.04
N ARG A 102 21.74 -2.45 8.32
CA ARG A 102 22.11 -3.86 8.13
C ARG A 102 22.72 -4.44 9.39
N ASP A 103 23.54 -3.66 10.09
CA ASP A 103 24.08 -4.05 11.40
C ASP A 103 22.92 -4.29 12.37
N ILE A 104 21.95 -3.37 12.42
CA ILE A 104 20.70 -3.55 13.17
C ILE A 104 19.94 -4.81 12.73
N LEU A 105 19.93 -5.14 11.43
CA LEU A 105 19.23 -6.33 10.95
C LEU A 105 19.87 -7.63 11.42
N VAL A 106 21.21 -7.67 11.48
CA VAL A 106 21.94 -8.82 12.02
C VAL A 106 21.82 -8.86 13.55
N ASP A 107 21.78 -7.70 14.22
CA ASP A 107 21.49 -7.65 15.65
C ASP A 107 20.06 -8.12 15.99
N ILE A 108 19.08 -7.88 15.10
CA ILE A 108 17.71 -8.42 15.25
C ILE A 108 17.68 -9.94 15.00
N LEU A 109 18.59 -10.43 14.16
CA LEU A 109 18.66 -11.84 13.82
C LEU A 109 19.22 -12.68 14.98
N ASP A 110 20.19 -12.14 15.72
CA ASP A 110 20.74 -12.74 16.94
C ASP A 110 19.78 -12.50 18.12
N VAL A 111 18.81 -13.39 18.29
CA VAL A 111 17.69 -13.22 19.24
C VAL A 111 18.13 -13.41 20.69
N ASP A 112 19.10 -14.30 20.93
CA ASP A 112 19.62 -14.61 22.26
C ASP A 112 20.82 -13.73 22.66
N GLY A 113 21.41 -13.00 21.71
CA GLY A 113 22.44 -11.99 21.94
C GLY A 113 23.81 -12.60 22.26
N ASP A 114 24.05 -13.84 21.82
CA ASP A 114 25.27 -14.58 22.14
C ASP A 114 26.44 -14.25 21.18
N GLY A 115 26.17 -13.44 20.16
CA GLY A 115 27.14 -12.97 19.18
C GLY A 115 27.33 -13.92 18.00
N VAL A 116 26.61 -15.05 17.96
CA VAL A 116 26.61 -16.01 16.87
C VAL A 116 25.19 -16.21 16.34
N ILE A 117 25.06 -16.91 15.20
CA ILE A 117 23.75 -17.11 14.56
C ILE A 117 23.48 -18.61 14.53
N SER A 118 22.56 -19.04 15.38
CA SER A 118 22.12 -20.43 15.44
C SER A 118 21.23 -20.79 14.24
N VAL A 119 20.94 -22.08 14.08
CA VAL A 119 19.97 -22.55 13.08
C VAL A 119 18.60 -21.90 13.31
N GLN A 120 18.19 -21.74 14.57
CA GLN A 120 16.87 -21.19 14.91
C GLN A 120 16.79 -19.71 14.50
N ASP A 121 17.83 -18.95 14.77
CA ASP A 121 17.96 -17.55 14.35
C ASP A 121 17.93 -17.43 12.81
N PHE A 122 18.69 -18.30 12.13
CA PHE A 122 18.75 -18.32 10.68
C PHE A 122 17.41 -18.69 10.03
N LEU A 123 16.54 -19.47 10.69
CA LEU A 123 15.19 -19.75 10.17
C LEU A 123 14.30 -18.50 10.15
N TYR A 124 14.52 -17.56 11.08
CA TYR A 124 13.86 -16.26 11.10
C TYR A 124 14.45 -15.26 10.11
N PHE A 125 15.61 -15.55 9.51
CA PHE A 125 16.31 -14.68 8.55
C PHE A 125 15.40 -14.12 7.45
N LEU A 126 14.63 -14.97 6.77
CA LEU A 126 13.74 -14.52 5.69
C LEU A 126 12.54 -13.70 6.20
N ASP A 127 12.11 -13.88 7.44
CA ASP A 127 11.04 -13.05 8.01
C ASP A 127 11.59 -11.68 8.42
N VAL A 128 12.80 -11.65 8.99
CA VAL A 128 13.49 -10.41 9.38
C VAL A 128 13.91 -9.60 8.15
N THR A 129 14.48 -10.24 7.12
CA THR A 129 14.87 -9.56 5.86
C THR A 129 13.67 -8.98 5.09
N ARG A 130 12.47 -9.51 5.31
CA ARG A 130 11.23 -8.95 4.75
C ARG A 130 10.75 -7.70 5.49
N ILE A 131 11.24 -7.44 6.71
CA ILE A 131 10.93 -6.22 7.44
C ILE A 131 11.56 -5.05 6.67
N LYS A 132 10.70 -4.26 6.02
CA LYS A 132 11.09 -2.97 5.43
C LYS A 132 11.39 -2.01 6.57
N LEU A 133 12.64 -2.00 7.02
CA LEU A 133 13.10 -1.01 7.98
C LEU A 133 12.96 0.37 7.32
N SER A 134 11.98 1.12 7.79
CA SER A 134 11.65 2.43 7.24
C SER A 134 12.73 3.42 7.67
N GLN A 135 13.81 3.53 6.90
CA GLN A 135 14.73 4.65 7.07
C GLN A 135 14.03 5.92 6.58
N ASP A 136 13.62 6.76 7.53
CA ASP A 136 12.89 8.00 7.29
C ASP A 136 13.84 9.17 7.02
N THR A 137 14.71 9.00 6.02
CA THR A 137 15.70 10.00 5.62
C THR A 137 15.56 10.39 4.16
N SER A 138 14.35 10.81 3.76
CA SER A 138 14.25 11.64 2.55
C SER A 138 14.61 13.08 2.92
N VAL A 139 15.88 13.44 2.78
CA VAL A 139 16.29 14.86 2.71
C VAL A 139 15.45 15.55 1.63
N THR A 140 14.73 16.60 1.99
CA THR A 140 13.80 17.26 1.06
C THR A 140 14.58 17.93 -0.08
N PHE A 141 13.99 18.01 -1.28
CA PHE A 141 14.64 18.67 -2.44
C PHE A 141 15.09 20.11 -2.11
N LEU A 142 14.31 20.81 -1.28
CA LEU A 142 14.62 22.14 -0.74
C LEU A 142 15.75 22.15 0.29
N GLU A 143 15.83 21.14 1.17
CA GLU A 143 16.95 20.98 2.10
C GLU A 143 18.27 20.72 1.35
N LYS A 144 18.20 20.08 0.18
CA LYS A 144 19.37 19.79 -0.66
C LYS A 144 19.83 20.98 -1.52
N HIS A 145 18.93 21.76 -2.11
CA HIS A 145 19.29 22.81 -3.08
C HIS A 145 19.23 24.24 -2.51
N LEU A 146 18.45 24.51 -1.45
CA LEU A 146 18.23 25.86 -0.93
C LEU A 146 18.13 25.87 0.62
N PRO A 147 19.25 25.64 1.35
CA PRO A 147 19.25 25.61 2.81
C PRO A 147 18.82 26.94 3.45
N VAL A 148 18.97 28.06 2.75
CA VAL A 148 18.59 29.41 3.24
C VAL A 148 17.07 29.57 3.29
N MET A 149 16.31 29.02 2.33
CA MET A 149 14.84 29.11 2.33
C MET A 149 14.19 28.18 3.36
N VAL A 150 14.86 27.11 3.76
CA VAL A 150 14.38 26.18 4.80
C VAL A 150 14.33 26.83 6.19
N HIS A 151 15.18 27.82 6.45
CA HIS A 151 15.18 28.57 7.71
C HIS A 151 14.10 29.68 7.74
N SER A 152 13.40 29.92 6.64
CA SER A 152 12.35 30.93 6.61
C SER A 152 11.12 30.50 7.43
N HIS A 153 10.51 31.47 8.11
CA HIS A 153 9.29 31.24 8.90
C HIS A 153 8.13 30.70 8.06
N LEU A 154 8.03 31.08 6.78
CA LEU A 154 6.99 30.59 5.86
C LEU A 154 7.14 29.09 5.58
N TYR A 155 8.38 28.62 5.35
CA TYR A 155 8.62 27.21 5.09
C TYR A 155 8.38 26.36 6.34
N GLN A 156 8.79 26.82 7.52
CA GLN A 156 8.53 26.12 8.77
C GLN A 156 7.03 26.03 9.09
N TRP A 157 6.28 27.10 8.83
CA TRP A 157 4.83 27.10 8.98
C TRP A 157 4.15 26.16 7.97
N LEU A 158 4.54 26.22 6.69
CA LEU A 158 4.03 25.29 5.66
C LEU A 158 4.35 23.83 5.99
N ARG A 159 5.56 23.55 6.49
CA ARG A 159 5.95 22.22 6.95
C ARG A 159 5.06 21.76 8.09
N ALA A 160 4.83 22.60 9.09
CA ALA A 160 3.93 22.29 10.20
C ALA A 160 2.48 22.06 9.72
N ALA A 161 1.99 22.86 8.79
CA ALA A 161 0.66 22.73 8.21
C ALA A 161 0.48 21.43 7.39
N VAL A 162 1.47 21.05 6.57
CA VAL A 162 1.41 19.82 5.75
C VAL A 162 1.51 18.57 6.62
N HIS A 163 2.38 18.56 7.63
CA HIS A 163 2.54 17.42 8.55
C HIS A 163 1.40 17.29 9.56
N PHE A 164 0.47 18.26 9.63
CA PHE A 164 -0.69 18.17 10.49
C PHE A 164 -1.61 17.02 10.03
N PRO A 165 -2.06 16.11 10.92
CA PRO A 165 -2.82 14.92 10.54
C PRO A 165 -4.14 15.24 9.84
N TYR A 166 -4.73 16.41 10.11
CA TYR A 166 -6.00 16.84 9.51
C TYR A 166 -5.84 17.69 8.25
N SER A 167 -4.62 17.98 7.80
CA SER A 167 -4.39 18.84 6.62
C SER A 167 -5.08 18.30 5.37
N ASN A 168 -4.95 16.99 5.14
CA ASN A 168 -5.62 16.27 4.06
C ASN A 168 -7.14 16.38 4.14
N LEU A 169 -7.71 16.22 5.34
CA LEU A 169 -9.15 16.25 5.55
C LEU A 169 -9.74 17.65 5.32
N ILE A 170 -9.01 18.70 5.69
CA ILE A 170 -9.43 20.08 5.44
C ILE A 170 -9.49 20.36 3.93
N VAL A 171 -8.46 19.94 3.19
CA VAL A 171 -8.43 20.12 1.72
C VAL A 171 -9.55 19.32 1.06
N ASP A 172 -9.76 18.06 1.46
CA ASP A 172 -10.86 17.23 0.94
C ASP A 172 -12.22 17.87 1.18
N PHE A 173 -12.43 18.41 2.37
CA PHE A 173 -13.68 19.08 2.73
C PHE A 173 -13.93 20.31 1.85
N VAL A 174 -12.91 21.17 1.69
CA VAL A 174 -13.00 22.37 0.85
C VAL A 174 -13.29 21.99 -0.61
N VAL A 175 -12.56 21.03 -1.16
CA VAL A 175 -12.77 20.55 -2.54
C VAL A 175 -14.16 19.94 -2.72
N SER A 176 -14.62 19.14 -1.75
CA SER A 176 -15.96 18.52 -1.79
C SER A 176 -17.06 19.57 -1.79
N VAL A 177 -16.95 20.61 -0.96
CA VAL A 177 -17.91 21.73 -0.92
C VAL A 177 -17.94 22.46 -2.26
N LEU A 178 -16.77 22.74 -2.85
CA LEU A 178 -16.69 23.40 -4.15
C LEU A 178 -17.32 22.56 -5.28
N ILE A 179 -17.11 21.24 -5.25
CA ILE A 179 -17.72 20.31 -6.21
C ILE A 179 -19.25 20.28 -6.05
N ILE A 180 -19.76 20.23 -4.82
CA ILE A 180 -21.22 20.24 -4.57
C ILE A 180 -21.85 21.54 -5.06
N ILE A 181 -21.20 22.67 -4.82
CA ILE A 181 -21.65 23.98 -5.33
C ILE A 181 -21.63 23.98 -6.86
N ASN A 182 -20.56 23.50 -7.49
CA ASN A 182 -20.46 23.42 -8.94
C ASN A 182 -21.54 22.51 -9.54
N PHE A 183 -21.79 21.36 -8.92
CA PHE A 183 -22.83 20.42 -9.32
C PHE A 183 -24.23 21.04 -9.19
N SER A 184 -24.49 21.79 -8.12
CA SER A 184 -25.77 22.49 -7.90
C SER A 184 -26.09 23.47 -9.04
N PHE A 185 -25.07 24.15 -9.60
CA PHE A 185 -25.25 25.06 -10.74
C PHE A 185 -25.58 24.35 -12.06
N HIS A 186 -25.35 23.04 -12.17
CA HIS A 186 -25.62 22.25 -13.38
C HIS A 186 -26.93 21.46 -13.32
N LEU A 187 -27.69 21.55 -12.21
CA LEU A 187 -28.93 20.79 -12.02
C LEU A 187 -30.03 21.12 -13.05
N GLU A 188 -30.04 22.33 -13.59
CA GLU A 188 -31.05 22.78 -14.55
C GLU A 188 -30.68 22.47 -16.02
N ASP A 189 -29.39 22.41 -16.36
CA ASP A 189 -28.94 22.19 -17.74
C ASP A 189 -27.52 21.58 -17.77
N ASN A 190 -27.42 20.27 -18.02
CA ASN A 190 -26.16 19.52 -17.93
C ASN A 190 -25.15 19.83 -19.06
N TYR A 191 -25.57 20.56 -20.10
CA TYR A 191 -24.82 20.71 -21.34
C TYR A 191 -24.42 22.15 -21.68
N THR A 192 -25.03 23.15 -21.02
CA THR A 192 -24.69 24.55 -21.26
C THR A 192 -23.83 25.08 -20.11
N PRO A 193 -22.56 25.45 -20.36
CA PRO A 193 -21.71 25.99 -19.30
C PRO A 193 -22.26 27.35 -18.86
N THR A 194 -22.87 27.39 -17.67
CA THR A 194 -23.27 28.64 -17.02
C THR A 194 -22.02 29.48 -16.78
N LYS A 195 -22.08 30.80 -17.04
CA LYS A 195 -20.92 31.71 -16.90
C LYS A 195 -20.23 31.67 -15.52
N LEU A 196 -20.95 31.24 -14.49
CA LEU A 196 -20.43 31.07 -13.12
C LEU A 196 -19.79 29.69 -12.88
N SER A 197 -20.16 28.64 -13.61
CA SER A 197 -19.64 27.28 -13.38
C SER A 197 -18.14 27.12 -13.69
N VAL A 198 -17.68 27.78 -14.76
CA VAL A 198 -16.30 27.74 -15.25
C VAL A 198 -15.28 28.26 -14.21
N PRO A 199 -15.44 29.47 -13.62
CA PRO A 199 -14.48 29.96 -12.62
C PRO A 199 -14.44 29.10 -11.34
N PHE A 200 -15.57 28.52 -10.91
CA PHE A 200 -15.59 27.58 -9.77
C PHE A 200 -14.83 26.29 -10.07
N ALA A 201 -14.99 25.74 -11.28
CA ALA A 201 -14.22 24.58 -11.72
C ALA A 201 -12.72 24.90 -11.75
N MET A 202 -12.31 26.03 -12.35
CA MET A 202 -10.92 26.47 -12.41
C MET A 202 -10.31 26.64 -11.02
N THR A 203 -11.07 27.21 -10.08
CA THR A 203 -10.63 27.40 -8.69
C THR A 203 -10.40 26.06 -8.00
N THR A 204 -11.28 25.08 -8.24
CA THR A 204 -11.16 23.73 -7.68
C THR A 204 -9.90 23.03 -8.19
N VAL A 205 -9.63 23.09 -9.50
CA VAL A 205 -8.42 22.52 -10.10
C VAL A 205 -7.16 23.22 -9.59
N LEU A 206 -7.18 24.55 -9.47
CA LEU A 206 -6.06 25.31 -8.93
C LEU A 206 -5.72 24.89 -7.49
N ILE A 207 -6.72 24.70 -6.63
CA ILE A 207 -6.52 24.26 -5.25
C ILE A 207 -5.86 22.87 -5.21
N ILE A 208 -6.33 21.93 -6.02
CA ILE A 208 -5.78 20.56 -6.06
C ILE A 208 -4.33 20.56 -6.57
N VAL A 209 -4.02 21.34 -7.60
CA VAL A 209 -2.65 21.47 -8.14
C VAL A 209 -1.71 22.13 -7.13
N LEU A 210 -2.14 23.22 -6.49
CA LEU A 210 -1.35 23.91 -5.48
C LEU A 210 -1.07 23.01 -4.27
N GLU A 211 -2.07 22.25 -3.82
CA GLU A 211 -1.92 21.29 -2.72
C GLU A 211 -0.88 20.20 -3.06
N ALA A 212 -0.98 19.61 -4.25
CA ALA A 212 0.00 18.63 -4.73
C ALA A 212 1.42 19.21 -4.80
N LEU A 213 1.58 20.44 -5.31
CA LEU A 213 2.88 21.12 -5.38
C LEU A 213 3.46 21.39 -3.99
N VAL A 214 2.66 21.93 -3.06
CA VAL A 214 3.10 22.20 -1.69
C VAL A 214 3.54 20.91 -1.00
N LYS A 215 2.79 19.81 -1.16
CA LYS A 215 3.17 18.50 -0.61
C LYS A 215 4.45 17.96 -1.22
N ILE A 216 4.64 18.06 -2.54
CA ILE A 216 5.87 17.62 -3.23
C ILE A 216 7.08 18.45 -2.76
N LEU A 217 6.89 19.76 -2.55
CA LEU A 217 7.93 20.65 -2.05
C LEU A 217 8.34 20.32 -0.61
N VAL A 218 7.39 20.06 0.28
CA VAL A 218 7.65 19.78 1.71
C VAL A 218 8.15 18.36 1.94
N LEU A 219 7.48 17.34 1.37
CA LEU A 219 7.79 15.92 1.59
C LEU A 219 8.88 15.39 0.65
N GLY A 220 9.19 16.13 -0.41
CA GLY A 220 10.02 15.64 -1.51
C GLY A 220 9.29 14.61 -2.38
N VAL A 221 9.82 14.36 -3.59
CA VAL A 221 9.23 13.44 -4.56
C VAL A 221 9.13 12.00 -4.01
N ASN A 222 10.14 11.56 -3.24
CA ASN A 222 10.17 10.21 -2.69
C ASN A 222 9.21 10.05 -1.50
N GLY A 223 9.12 11.04 -0.60
CA GLY A 223 8.16 11.06 0.49
C GLY A 223 6.71 11.13 -0.02
N TYR A 224 6.47 11.95 -1.04
CA TYR A 224 5.16 12.07 -1.68
C TYR A 224 4.69 10.74 -2.31
N LYS A 225 5.54 10.06 -3.07
CA LYS A 225 5.22 8.78 -3.74
C LYS A 225 4.99 7.61 -2.79
N ARG A 226 5.46 7.69 -1.53
CA ARG A 226 5.29 6.65 -0.53
C ARG A 226 3.82 6.43 -0.17
N SER A 227 3.03 7.49 -0.14
CA SER A 227 1.58 7.42 0.10
C SER A 227 0.84 7.00 -1.17
N PHE A 228 0.01 5.94 -1.07
CA PHE A 228 -0.88 5.55 -2.16
C PHE A 228 -1.86 6.68 -2.52
N ARG A 229 -2.43 7.32 -1.51
CA ARG A 229 -3.38 8.42 -1.69
C ARG A 229 -2.77 9.58 -2.47
N ASN A 230 -1.60 10.07 -2.07
CA ASN A 230 -0.91 11.14 -2.79
C ASN A 230 -0.63 10.78 -4.26
N ARG A 231 -0.33 9.51 -4.57
CA ARG A 231 -0.16 9.06 -5.96
C ARG A 231 -1.44 9.19 -6.77
N VAL A 232 -2.58 8.86 -6.19
CA VAL A 232 -3.89 9.02 -6.82
C VAL A 232 -4.22 10.51 -6.97
N ASP A 233 -4.04 11.31 -5.92
CA ASP A 233 -4.32 12.75 -5.92
C ASP A 233 -3.51 13.48 -7.01
N PHE A 234 -2.24 13.11 -7.21
CA PHE A 234 -1.41 13.66 -8.29
C PHE A 234 -1.92 13.31 -9.69
N VAL A 235 -2.37 12.07 -9.89
CA VAL A 235 -2.95 11.65 -11.18
C VAL A 235 -4.24 12.43 -11.45
N ILE A 236 -5.09 12.59 -10.43
CA ILE A 236 -6.31 13.40 -10.53
C ILE A 236 -5.97 14.85 -10.87
N ALA A 237 -4.99 15.45 -10.19
CA ALA A 237 -4.52 16.80 -10.46
C ALA A 237 -4.03 16.97 -11.90
N LEU A 238 -3.23 16.02 -12.41
CA LEU A 238 -2.70 16.04 -13.77
C LEU A 238 -3.82 15.87 -14.81
N CYS A 239 -4.72 14.91 -14.62
CA CYS A 239 -5.86 14.70 -15.50
C CYS A 239 -6.77 15.94 -15.53
N ALA A 240 -7.05 16.54 -14.37
CA ALA A 240 -7.87 17.75 -14.28
C ALA A 240 -7.21 18.95 -14.98
N LEU A 241 -5.89 19.09 -14.85
CA LEU A 241 -5.13 20.14 -15.54
C LEU A 241 -5.19 19.96 -17.06
N VAL A 242 -4.99 18.74 -17.56
CA VAL A 242 -5.04 18.42 -19.01
C VAL A 242 -6.45 18.60 -19.58
N CYS A 243 -7.50 18.26 -18.83
CA CYS A 243 -8.88 18.48 -19.26
C CYS A 243 -9.27 19.96 -19.33
N MET A 244 -8.52 20.86 -18.69
CA MET A 244 -8.80 22.31 -18.69
C MET A 244 -7.97 23.10 -19.70
N THR A 245 -6.88 22.53 -20.21
CA THR A 245 -6.07 23.10 -21.31
C THR A 245 -6.66 22.76 -22.67
#